data_AF-A0A0A8X3A4-F1
#
_entry.id   AF-A0A0A8X3A4-F1
#
_cell.length_a   1.000
_cell.length_b   1.000
_cell.length_c   1.000
_cell.angle_alpha   90.00
_cell.angle_beta   90.00
_cell.angle_gamma   90.00
#
_symmetry.space_group_name_H-M   'P 1'
#
loop_
_entity.id
_entity.type
_entity.pdbx_description
1 polymer ?
#
loop_
_entity_poly.entity_id
_entity_poly.type
_entity_poly.pdbx_seq_one_letter_code
_entity_poly.pdbx_strand_id
1 'polypeptide(L)'
;MVAAGGLALGTGIIFINLYPFYFLEATLFSVIIGGISGILFGNLFDYQTLLSGYITGLMMGIMAPMVGAAAYEGVMFLIMIEIFILSSFCIAASSAYKT
;
A
#
# COMPACT_ATOMS: atom_id res chain seq x y z
N MET A 1 9.75 -0.87 -4.68
CA MET A 1 9.14 -1.76 -3.66
C MET A 1 8.24 -1.00 -2.69
N VAL A 2 8.68 0.11 -2.08
CA VAL A 2 7.82 0.91 -1.18
C VAL A 2 6.55 1.42 -1.88
N ALA A 3 6.64 1.90 -3.13
CA ALA A 3 5.46 2.31 -3.90
C ALA A 3 4.50 1.15 -4.22
N ALA A 4 5.01 -0.08 -4.39
CA ALA A 4 4.19 -1.27 -4.63
C ALA A 4 3.33 -1.64 -3.42
N GLY A 5 3.89 -1.55 -2.20
CA GLY A 5 3.15 -1.81 -0.96
C GLY A 5 2.43 -0.59 -0.37
N GLY A 6 2.76 0.61 -0.84
CA GLY A 6 2.26 1.87 -0.29
C GLY A 6 0.75 2.05 -0.47
N LEU A 7 0.20 1.70 -1.62
CA LEU A 7 -1.26 1.76 -1.83
C LEU A 7 -2.00 0.76 -0.94
N ALA A 8 -1.47 -0.46 -0.80
CA ALA A 8 -2.02 -1.49 0.08
C ALA A 8 -2.11 -0.97 1.53
N LEU A 9 -1.04 -0.32 2.00
CA LEU A 9 -0.96 0.36 3.29
C LEU A 9 -2.04 1.43 3.44
N GLY A 10 -2.06 2.41 2.53
CA GLY A 10 -3.01 3.52 2.62
C GLY A 10 -4.45 3.03 2.65
N THR A 11 -4.83 2.15 1.73
CA THR A 11 -6.21 1.66 1.66
C THR A 11 -6.59 0.81 2.86
N GLY A 12 -5.69 -0.05 3.35
CA GLY A 12 -5.98 -0.90 4.51
C GLY A 12 -6.12 -0.09 5.81
N ILE A 13 -5.30 0.95 5.99
CA ILE A 13 -5.34 1.82 7.16
C ILE A 13 -6.59 2.72 7.15
N ILE A 14 -7.00 3.23 5.99
CA ILE A 14 -8.20 4.07 5.86
C ILE A 14 -9.46 3.23 6.12
N PHE A 15 -9.55 2.03 5.53
CA PHE A 15 -10.72 1.16 5.70
C PHE A 15 -10.94 0.75 7.15
N ILE A 16 -9.88 0.38 7.87
CA ILE A 16 -10.01 -0.08 9.26
C ILE A 16 -10.34 1.07 10.22
N ASN A 17 -9.89 2.30 9.92
CA ASN A 17 -10.29 3.48 10.69
C ASN A 17 -11.76 3.85 10.47
N LEU A 18 -12.29 3.64 9.26
CA LEU A 18 -13.72 3.87 8.98
C LEU A 18 -14.62 2.78 9.56
N TYR A 19 -14.15 1.52 9.52
CA TYR A 19 -14.94 0.34 9.88
C TYR A 19 -14.14 -0.61 10.79
N PRO A 20 -13.97 -0.28 12.09
CA PRO A 20 -13.06 -1.02 13.00
C PRO A 20 -13.50 -2.47 13.26
N PHE A 21 -14.76 -2.81 13.07
CA PHE A 21 -15.28 -4.17 13.25
C PHE A 21 -15.14 -5.06 12.00
N TYR A 22 -14.80 -4.51 10.84
CA TYR A 22 -14.75 -5.22 9.55
C TYR A 22 -13.32 -5.58 9.12
N PHE A 23 -12.59 -6.25 10.01
CA PHE A 23 -11.17 -6.55 9.83
C PHE A 23 -10.89 -7.47 8.63
N LEU A 24 -11.72 -8.49 8.44
CA LEU A 24 -11.55 -9.47 7.37
C LEU A 24 -11.82 -8.85 6.00
N GLU A 25 -12.83 -7.99 5.89
CA GLU A 25 -13.12 -7.30 4.63
C GLU A 25 -12.03 -6.29 4.29
N ALA A 26 -11.59 -5.49 5.28
CA ALA A 26 -10.51 -4.52 5.10
C ALA A 26 -9.22 -5.17 4.62
N THR A 27 -8.86 -6.34 5.17
CA THR A 27 -7.69 -7.13 4.72
C THR A 27 -7.86 -7.68 3.31
N LEU A 28 -9.04 -8.20 2.96
CA LEU A 28 -9.30 -8.69 1.61
C LEU A 28 -9.16 -7.58 0.56
N PHE A 29 -9.72 -6.40 0.84
CA PHE A 29 -9.60 -5.25 -0.05
C PHE A 29 -8.16 -4.74 -0.16
N SER A 30 -7.46 -4.58 0.96
CA SER A 30 -6.06 -4.10 0.95
C SER A 30 -5.11 -5.05 0.24
N VAL A 31 -5.33 -6.36 0.34
CA VAL A 31 -4.55 -7.39 -0.36
C VAL A 31 -4.77 -7.33 -1.87
N ILE A 32 -6.01 -7.21 -2.33
CA ILE A 32 -6.32 -7.10 -3.77
C ILE A 32 -5.68 -5.83 -4.35
N ILE A 33 -5.87 -4.69 -3.67
CA ILE A 33 -5.30 -3.41 -4.11
C ILE A 33 -3.77 -3.44 -4.07
N GLY A 34 -3.18 -4.05 -3.03
CA GLY A 34 -1.74 -4.25 -2.89
C GLY A 34 -1.15 -5.15 -3.98
N GLY A 35 -1.81 -6.25 -4.32
CA GLY A 35 -1.38 -7.13 -5.41
C GLY A 35 -1.41 -6.42 -6.77
N ILE A 36 -2.50 -5.72 -7.07
CA ILE A 36 -2.66 -4.99 -8.34
C ILE A 36 -1.63 -3.86 -8.45
N SER A 37 -1.49 -3.04 -7.41
CA SER A 37 -0.48 -1.97 -7.39
C SER A 37 0.93 -2.52 -7.45
N GLY A 38 1.22 -3.63 -6.77
CA GLY A 38 2.52 -4.30 -6.84
C GLY A 38 2.89 -4.79 -8.23
N ILE A 39 1.92 -5.33 -8.99
CA ILE A 39 2.11 -5.72 -10.38
C ILE A 39 2.34 -4.49 -11.25
N LEU A 40 1.50 -3.45 -11.13
CA LEU A 40 1.59 -2.22 -11.93
C LEU A 40 2.95 -1.53 -11.78
N PHE A 41 3.43 -1.34 -10.54
CA PHE A 41 4.72 -0.69 -10.29
C PHE A 41 5.92 -1.61 -10.50
N GLY A 42 5.75 -2.92 -10.31
CA GLY A 42 6.80 -3.90 -10.54
C GLY A 42 7.06 -4.14 -12.04
N ASN A 43 6.04 -4.03 -12.89
CA ASN A 43 6.14 -4.18 -14.34
C ASN A 43 6.88 -3.03 -15.05
N LEU A 44 7.14 -1.92 -14.36
CA LEU A 44 7.83 -0.75 -14.93
C LEU A 44 9.33 -0.97 -15.16
N PHE A 45 9.93 -2.02 -14.58
CA PHE A 45 11.37 -2.24 -14.63
C PHE A 45 11.70 -3.60 -15.26
N ASP A 46 11.43 -4.71 -14.57
CA ASP A 46 11.79 -6.08 -14.99
C ASP A 46 10.82 -7.15 -14.48
N TYR A 47 10.89 -8.37 -15.04
CA TYR A 47 10.11 -9.52 -14.55
C TYR A 47 10.41 -9.88 -13.08
N GLN A 48 11.67 -9.76 -12.65
CA GLN A 48 12.05 -10.02 -11.27
C GLN A 48 11.46 -8.96 -10.32
N THR A 49 11.44 -7.69 -10.74
CA THR A 49 10.82 -6.62 -9.94
C THR A 49 9.30 -6.75 -9.91
N LEU A 50 8.68 -7.24 -10.98
CA LEU A 50 7.25 -7.57 -11.03
C LEU A 50 6.88 -8.59 -9.97
N LEU A 51 7.58 -9.73 -9.94
CA LEU A 51 7.30 -10.79 -8.97
C LEU A 51 7.53 -10.30 -7.52
N SER A 52 8.61 -9.56 -7.30
CA SER A 52 8.93 -9.01 -5.99
C SER A 52 7.93 -7.92 -5.55
N GLY A 53 7.45 -7.11 -6.48
CA GLY A 53 6.44 -6.08 -6.27
C GLY A 53 5.09 -6.68 -5.89
N TYR A 54 4.69 -7.76 -6.56
CA TYR A 54 3.49 -8.51 -6.22
C TYR A 54 3.55 -9.10 -4.80
N ILE A 55 4.64 -9.79 -4.45
CA ILE A 55 4.80 -10.41 -3.12
C ILE A 55 4.82 -9.35 -2.02
N THR A 56 5.52 -8.24 -2.24
CA THR A 56 5.56 -7.13 -1.26
C THR A 56 4.21 -6.43 -1.14
N GLY A 57 3.50 -6.22 -2.25
CA GLY A 57 2.15 -5.67 -2.26
C GLY A 57 1.15 -6.53 -1.46
N LEU A 58 1.20 -7.85 -1.64
CA LEU A 58 0.38 -8.80 -0.89
C LEU A 58 0.70 -8.78 0.61
N MET A 59 1.99 -8.89 0.97
CA MET A 59 2.46 -8.85 2.36
C MET A 59 2.01 -7.57 3.07
N MET A 60 2.19 -6.42 2.42
CA MET A 60 1.79 -5.13 2.97
C MET A 60 0.27 -5.00 3.04
N GLY A 61 -0.48 -5.57 2.09
CA GLY A 61 -1.94 -5.64 2.15
C GLY A 61 -2.45 -6.40 3.37
N ILE A 62 -1.83 -7.54 3.72
CA ILE A 62 -2.20 -8.32 4.92
C ILE A 62 -1.94 -7.51 6.19
N MET A 63 -0.80 -6.82 6.25
CA MET A 63 -0.36 -6.10 7.45
C MET A 63 -1.02 -4.73 7.62
N ALA A 64 -1.52 -4.12 6.54
CA ALA A 64 -2.02 -2.75 6.54
C ALA A 64 -3.16 -2.47 7.54
N PRO A 65 -4.22 -3.31 7.62
CA PRO A 65 -5.30 -3.06 8.58
C PRO A 65 -4.88 -3.25 10.03
N MET A 66 -3.90 -4.11 10.31
CA MET A 66 -3.35 -4.27 11.67
C MET A 66 -2.61 -3.02 12.13
N VAL A 67 -1.84 -2.39 11.24
CA VAL A 67 -1.17 -1.12 11.52
C VAL A 67 -2.20 -0.01 11.77
N GLY A 68 -3.27 0.02 10.98
CA GLY A 68 -4.34 1.00 11.15
C GLY A 68 -5.10 0.85 12.46
N ALA A 69 -5.41 -0.38 12.88
CA ALA A 69 -6.08 -0.64 14.15
C ALA A 69 -5.18 -0.32 15.37
N ALA A 70 -3.87 -0.54 15.26
CA ALA A 70 -2.92 -0.23 16.33
C ALA A 70 -2.67 1.27 16.51
N ALA A 71 -2.86 2.07 15.46
CA ALA A 71 -2.53 3.50 15.46
C ALA A 71 -3.56 4.41 16.14
N TYR A 72 -4.71 3.87 16.55
CA TYR A 72 -5.75 4.49 17.40
C TYR A 72 -6.01 5.99 17.11
N GLU A 73 -6.90 6.28 16.16
CA GLU A 73 -7.68 7.54 16.03
C GLU A 73 -6.89 8.85 15.77
N GLY A 74 -5.59 8.78 15.49
CA GLY A 74 -4.84 9.97 15.10
C GLY A 74 -5.12 10.36 13.65
N VAL A 75 -6.05 11.30 13.37
CA VAL A 75 -6.21 11.91 12.03
C VAL A 75 -4.88 12.42 11.47
N MET A 76 -3.99 12.88 12.36
CA MET A 76 -2.63 13.32 12.01
C MET A 76 -1.74 12.18 11.48
N PHE A 77 -1.92 10.96 11.99
CA PHE A 77 -1.19 9.77 11.52
C PHE A 77 -1.65 9.35 10.12
N LEU A 78 -2.96 9.40 9.86
CA LEU A 78 -3.52 9.16 8.53
C LEU A 78 -2.94 10.10 7.48
N ILE A 79 -2.95 11.40 7.77
CA ILE A 79 -2.42 12.43 6.86
C ILE A 79 -0.92 12.21 6.61
N MET A 80 -0.15 11.89 7.65
CA MET A 80 1.29 11.65 7.53
C MET A 80 1.59 10.45 6.62
N ILE A 81 0.85 9.36 6.78
CA ILE A 81 0.98 8.17 5.92
C ILE A 81 0.57 8.45 4.49
N GLU A 82 -0.50 9.19 4.26
CA GLU A 82 -0.97 9.51 2.92
C GLU A 82 0.04 10.38 2.17
N ILE A 83 0.62 11.38 2.84
CA ILE A 83 1.72 12.20 2.30
C ILE A 83 2.94 11.33 1.99
N PHE A 84 3.31 10.41 2.89
CA PHE A 84 4.43 9.50 2.68
C PHE A 84 4.20 8.61 1.45
N ILE A 85 3.01 8.03 1.31
CA ILE A 85 2.66 7.19 0.16
C ILE A 85 2.69 8.02 -1.13
N LEU A 86 2.04 9.18 -1.18
CA LEU A 86 2.03 10.05 -2.37
C LEU A 86 3.44 10.49 -2.78
N SER A 87 4.32 10.80 -1.82
CA SER A 87 5.71 11.14 -2.11
C SER A 87 6.48 9.96 -2.72
N SER A 88 6.27 8.75 -2.19
CA SER A 88 6.90 7.53 -2.72
C SER A 88 6.42 7.20 -4.14
N PHE A 89 5.15 7.51 -4.45
CA PHE A 89 4.57 7.39 -5.78
C PHE A 89 5.17 8.37 -6.77
N CYS A 90 5.31 9.64 -6.37
CA CYS A 90 5.94 10.67 -7.22
C CYS A 90 7.39 10.30 -7.56
N ILE A 91 8.15 9.81 -6.57
CA ILE A 91 9.53 9.37 -6.77
C ILE A 91 9.57 8.18 -7.73
N ALA A 92 8.73 7.17 -7.53
CA ALA A 92 8.66 6.00 -8.40
C ALA A 92 8.30 6.37 -9.86
N ALA A 93 7.34 7.28 -10.05
CA ALA A 93 6.97 7.78 -11.36
C ALA A 93 8.13 8.55 -12.03
N SER A 94 8.80 9.44 -11.29
CA SER A 94 9.95 10.20 -11.82
C SER A 94 11.15 9.32 -12.19
N SER A 95 11.34 8.21 -11.48
CA SER A 95 12.37 7.21 -11.76
C SER A 95 12.11 6.47 -13.07
N ALA A 96 10.86 6.11 -13.35
CA ALA A 96 10.48 5.40 -14.57
C ALA A 96 10.56 6.28 -15.83
N TYR A 97 10.47 7.61 -15.70
CA TYR A 97 10.63 8.54 -16.82
C TYR A 97 12.10 8.78 -17.24
N LYS A 98 13.07 8.37 -16.41
CA LYS A 98 14.51 8.56 -16.69
C LYS A 98 15.19 7.33 -17.28
N THR A 99 14.47 6.22 -17.43
CA THR A 99 14.89 5.00 -18.14
C THR A 99 14.33 5.01 -19.55
#